data_AF-A0A817WVC1-F1
#
_entry.id   AF-A0A817WVC1-F1
#
_cell.length_a   1.000
_cell.length_b   1.000
_cell.length_c   1.000
_cell.angle_alpha   90.00
_cell.angle_beta   90.00
_cell.angle_gamma   90.00
#
_symmetry.space_group_name_H-M   'P 1'
#
loop_
_entity.id
_entity.type
_entity.pdbx_description
1 polymer ?
#
loop_
_entity_poly.entity_id
_entity_poly.type
_entity_poly.pdbx_seq_one_letter_code
_entity_poly.pdbx_strand_id
1 'polypeptide(L)'
;MLSPNSRKVKYAKNVLTIDDVKIHNYLIVEYDEYWWLAIIKDIEVNLQELKVDVLHTSGPQTSFKFPKSRDQLNVKLSLIIFLLDEAPKLDTRKTYLICLHQLEEIEEMFSEN
;
A
#
# COMPACT_ATOMS: atom_id res chain seq x y z
N MET A 1 28.49 -5.63 14.88
CA MET A 1 27.36 -6.57 15.05
C MET A 1 26.07 -5.79 15.17
N LEU A 2 25.38 -5.59 14.05
CA LEU A 2 23.96 -5.25 13.95
C LEU A 2 23.50 -5.95 12.68
N SER A 3 22.64 -6.96 12.79
CA SER A 3 22.07 -7.64 11.63
C SER A 3 21.21 -6.64 10.85
N PRO A 4 21.42 -6.45 9.54
CA PRO A 4 20.41 -5.76 8.75
C PRO A 4 19.22 -6.71 8.68
N ASN A 5 18.19 -6.42 9.47
CA ASN A 5 16.89 -7.04 9.31
C ASN A 5 16.39 -6.65 7.91
N SER A 6 16.71 -7.48 6.93
CA SER A 6 16.11 -7.51 5.61
C SER A 6 14.62 -7.83 5.80
N ARG A 7 13.82 -6.80 6.10
CA ARG A 7 12.36 -6.89 6.01
C ARG A 7 12.06 -7.06 4.52
N LYS A 8 11.61 -8.26 4.17
CA LYS A 8 11.44 -8.70 2.78
C LYS A 8 10.14 -8.15 2.24
N VAL A 9 10.22 -6.91 1.79
CA VAL A 9 9.28 -6.27 0.89
C VAL A 9 8.79 -7.30 -0.14
N LYS A 10 7.54 -7.80 -0.01
CA LYS A 10 6.94 -8.76 -0.94
C LYS A 10 6.40 -8.02 -2.16
N TYR A 11 7.19 -8.03 -3.24
CA TYR A 11 6.86 -7.38 -4.51
C TYR A 11 5.57 -7.95 -5.13
N ALA A 12 4.71 -7.05 -5.59
CA ALA A 12 3.45 -7.37 -6.23
C ALA A 12 3.42 -6.79 -7.64
N LYS A 13 3.99 -7.48 -8.62
CA LYS A 13 3.42 -7.40 -9.97
C LYS A 13 3.45 -8.83 -10.50
N ASN A 14 2.27 -9.45 -10.49
CA ASN A 14 1.94 -10.80 -10.99
C ASN A 14 2.26 -12.02 -10.10
N VAL A 15 2.68 -11.86 -8.84
CA VAL A 15 2.99 -13.01 -7.96
C VAL A 15 2.12 -13.08 -6.70
N LEU A 16 1.33 -12.04 -6.44
CA LEU A 16 0.56 -11.94 -5.20
C LEU A 16 -0.73 -12.74 -5.29
N THR A 17 -0.92 -13.65 -4.34
CA THR A 17 -2.13 -14.46 -4.22
C THR A 17 -3.03 -13.92 -3.11
N ILE A 18 -4.30 -14.33 -3.11
CA ILE A 18 -5.25 -13.94 -2.05
C ILE A 18 -4.77 -14.39 -0.66
N ASP A 19 -3.97 -15.46 -0.59
CA ASP A 19 -3.43 -16.01 0.65
C ASP A 19 -2.27 -15.18 1.22
N ASP A 20 -1.65 -14.33 0.40
CA ASP A 20 -0.57 -13.42 0.81
C ASP A 20 -1.10 -12.17 1.54
N VAL A 21 -2.40 -11.85 1.39
CA VAL A 21 -2.99 -10.64 1.93
C VAL A 21 -3.77 -10.90 3.22
N LYS A 22 -3.73 -9.93 4.14
CA LYS A 22 -4.49 -9.97 5.39
C LYS A 22 -5.26 -8.66 5.58
N ILE A 23 -6.43 -8.75 6.20
CA ILE A 23 -7.21 -7.56 6.57
C ILE A 23 -6.34 -6.68 7.48
N HIS A 24 -6.41 -5.37 7.27
CA HIS A 24 -5.59 -4.34 7.90
C HIS A 24 -4.13 -4.26 7.45
N ASN A 25 -3.69 -5.08 6.49
CA ASN A 25 -2.44 -4.80 5.80
C ASN A 25 -2.57 -3.51 5.00
N TYR A 26 -1.46 -2.79 4.90
CA TYR A 26 -1.32 -1.65 4.02
C TYR A 26 -0.74 -2.11 2.70
N LEU A 27 -1.16 -1.47 1.62
CA LEU A 27 -0.67 -1.76 0.28
C LEU A 27 -0.51 -0.49 -0.52
N ILE A 28 0.31 -0.57 -1.55
CA ILE A 28 0.39 0.42 -2.61
C ILE A 28 -0.34 -0.16 -3.81
N VAL A 29 -1.29 0.60 -4.35
CA VAL A 29 -2.12 0.21 -5.49
C VAL A 29 -2.03 1.24 -6.59
N GLU A 30 -2.02 0.78 -7.83
CA GLU A 30 -2.16 1.59 -9.02
C GLU A 30 -3.64 1.81 -9.33
N TYR A 31 -4.06 3.07 -9.39
CA TYR A 31 -5.41 3.46 -9.77
C TYR A 31 -5.41 4.81 -10.48
N ASP A 32 -6.03 4.84 -11.66
CA ASP A 32 -6.13 6.04 -12.51
C ASP A 32 -4.77 6.65 -12.89
N GLU A 33 -3.78 5.80 -13.24
CA GLU A 33 -2.40 6.21 -13.57
C GLU A 33 -1.63 6.88 -12.41
N TYR A 34 -2.14 6.78 -11.18
CA TYR A 34 -1.42 7.19 -9.97
C TYR A 34 -1.31 6.02 -9.00
N TRP A 35 -0.26 6.02 -8.18
CA TRP A 35 -0.16 5.09 -7.07
C TRP A 35 -0.74 5.70 -5.79
N TRP A 36 -1.35 4.85 -4.97
CA TRP A 36 -2.01 5.26 -3.73
C TRP A 36 -1.67 4.32 -2.60
N LEU A 37 -1.54 4.88 -1.39
CA LEU A 37 -1.49 4.08 -0.16
C LEU A 37 -2.91 3.70 0.23
N ALA A 38 -3.16 2.42 0.49
CA ALA A 38 -4.47 1.94 0.90
C ALA A 38 -4.35 0.93 2.05
N ILE A 39 -5.45 0.71 2.76
CA ILE A 39 -5.58 -0.33 3.79
C ILE A 39 -6.68 -1.32 3.41
N ILE A 40 -6.38 -2.61 3.51
CA ILE A 40 -7.35 -3.68 3.22
C ILE A 40 -8.43 -3.70 4.31
N LYS A 41 -9.69 -3.60 3.89
CA LYS A 41 -10.87 -3.68 4.75
C LYS A 41 -11.63 -4.99 4.58
N ASP A 42 -11.65 -5.54 3.38
CA ASP A 42 -12.31 -6.81 3.09
C ASP A 42 -11.60 -7.53 1.94
N ILE A 43 -11.81 -8.84 1.85
CA ILE A 43 -11.19 -9.73 0.86
C ILE A 43 -12.30 -10.52 0.17
N GLU A 44 -12.57 -10.18 -1.09
CA GLU A 44 -13.57 -10.87 -1.91
C GLU A 44 -12.91 -12.02 -2.69
N VAL A 45 -12.74 -13.15 -2.01
CA VAL A 45 -12.02 -14.33 -2.53
C VAL A 45 -12.56 -14.81 -3.88
N ASN A 46 -13.90 -14.79 -4.06
CA ASN A 46 -14.55 -15.26 -5.29
C ASN A 46 -14.21 -14.40 -6.52
N LEU A 47 -13.97 -13.10 -6.30
CA LEU A 47 -13.68 -12.14 -7.36
C LEU A 47 -12.18 -11.86 -7.49
N GLN A 48 -11.36 -12.35 -6.56
CA GLN A 48 -9.95 -11.98 -6.43
C GLN A 48 -9.75 -10.45 -6.34
N GLU A 49 -10.65 -9.81 -5.61
CA GLU A 49 -10.66 -8.37 -5.37
C GLU A 49 -10.49 -8.07 -3.89
N LEU A 50 -9.83 -6.96 -3.59
CA LEU A 50 -9.70 -6.43 -2.25
C LEU A 50 -10.52 -5.16 -2.13
N LYS A 51 -11.29 -5.07 -1.05
CA LYS A 51 -11.94 -3.83 -0.68
C LYS A 51 -10.97 -3.03 0.17
N VAL A 52 -10.57 -1.86 -0.30
CA VAL A 52 -9.56 -1.03 0.36
C VAL A 52 -10.11 0.35 0.70
N ASP A 53 -9.67 0.91 1.82
CA ASP A 53 -9.83 2.36 2.08
C ASP A 53 -8.55 3.06 1.60
N VAL A 54 -8.70 4.04 0.70
CA VAL A 54 -7.58 4.80 0.13
C VAL A 54 -7.20 5.95 1.04
N LEU A 55 -5.90 6.14 1.23
CA LEU A 55 -5.33 7.27 1.96
C LEU A 55 -4.82 8.30 0.96
N HIS A 56 -5.11 9.58 1.23
CA HIS A 56 -4.72 10.70 0.39
C HIS A 56 -3.47 11.36 0.93
N THR A 57 -2.66 11.94 0.05
CA THR A 57 -1.47 12.69 0.46
C THR A 57 -1.86 13.90 1.32
N SER A 58 -1.07 14.16 2.36
CA SER A 58 -1.29 15.26 3.29
C SER A 58 0.05 15.90 3.65
N GLY A 59 0.51 16.80 2.78
CA GLY A 59 1.80 17.49 2.92
C GLY A 59 2.87 16.88 2.01
N PRO A 60 4.11 16.64 2.50
CA PRO A 60 5.16 15.98 1.72
C PRO A 60 4.68 14.65 1.14
N GLN A 61 5.22 14.23 -0.02
CA GLN A 61 4.83 12.99 -0.74
C GLN A 61 4.85 11.71 0.13
N THR A 62 5.55 11.71 1.25
CA THR A 62 5.63 10.58 2.19
C THR A 62 4.51 10.54 3.24
N SER A 63 3.61 11.52 3.25
CA SER A 63 2.60 11.70 4.30
C SER A 63 1.19 11.45 3.78
N PHE A 64 0.47 10.53 4.43
CA PHE A 64 -0.86 10.09 4.00
C PHE A 64 -1.88 10.20 5.13
N LYS A 65 -3.14 10.50 4.81
CA LYS A 65 -4.26 10.54 5.76
C LYS A 65 -5.51 9.96 5.15
N PHE A 66 -6.41 9.49 6.01
CA PHE A 66 -7.76 9.24 5.56
C PHE A 66 -8.40 10.55 5.09
N PRO A 67 -9.04 10.55 3.91
CA PRO A 67 -9.85 11.68 3.47
C PRO A 67 -11.00 11.92 4.45
N LYS A 68 -11.57 13.14 4.43
CA LYS A 68 -12.70 13.51 5.32
C LYS A 68 -13.93 12.63 5.07
N SER A 69 -14.16 12.29 3.81
CA SER A 69 -15.15 11.31 3.38
C SER A 69 -14.42 10.02 3.06
N ARG A 70 -14.98 8.88 3.48
CA ARG A 70 -14.37 7.57 3.20
C ARG A 70 -14.26 7.36 1.69
N ASP A 71 -13.04 7.08 1.24
CA ASP A 71 -12.75 6.75 -0.15
C ASP A 71 -12.43 5.27 -0.22
N GLN A 72 -13.34 4.49 -0.80
CA GLN A 72 -13.31 3.03 -0.78
C GLN A 72 -13.39 2.50 -2.20
N LEU A 73 -12.46 1.62 -2.54
CA LEU A 73 -12.34 1.02 -3.86
C LEU A 73 -12.28 -0.50 -3.76
N ASN A 74 -12.83 -1.18 -4.75
CA ASN A 74 -12.55 -2.59 -5.01
C ASN A 74 -11.42 -2.65 -6.03
N VAL A 75 -10.31 -3.27 -5.65
CA VAL A 75 -9.08 -3.33 -6.46
C VAL A 75 -8.71 -4.78 -6.72
N LYS A 76 -8.43 -5.10 -7.98
CA LYS A 76 -7.95 -6.43 -8.38
C LYS A 76 -6.53 -6.63 -7.86
N LEU A 77 -6.17 -7.87 -7.52
CA LEU A 77 -4.81 -8.22 -7.11
C LEU A 77 -3.73 -7.78 -8.10
N SER A 78 -4.06 -7.74 -9.41
CA SER A 78 -3.14 -7.30 -10.46
C SER A 78 -2.77 -5.82 -10.42
N LEU A 79 -3.56 -4.99 -9.72
CA LEU A 79 -3.31 -3.55 -9.57
C LEU A 79 -2.51 -3.22 -8.31
N ILE A 80 -2.31 -4.19 -7.42
CA ILE A 80 -1.47 -4.02 -6.24
C ILE A 80 -0.03 -4.01 -6.71
N ILE A 81 0.70 -2.94 -6.41
CA ILE A 81 2.13 -2.77 -6.70
C ILE A 81 2.96 -3.38 -5.57
N PHE A 82 2.51 -3.16 -4.33
CA PHE A 82 3.27 -3.56 -3.16
C PHE A 82 2.41 -3.87 -1.93
N LEU A 83 2.77 -4.91 -1.17
CA LEU A 83 2.19 -5.19 0.14
C LEU A 83 3.18 -4.76 1.23
N LEU A 84 2.79 -3.81 2.06
CA LEU A 84 3.62 -3.36 3.17
C LEU A 84 3.61 -4.42 4.28
N ASP A 85 4.79 -5.02 4.52
CA ASP A 85 5.01 -5.94 5.65
C ASP A 85 4.73 -5.29 7.01
N GLU A 86 4.85 -3.97 7.08
CA GLU A 86 4.65 -3.19 8.29
C GLU A 86 3.74 -2.00 8.05
N ALA A 87 2.90 -1.72 9.05
CA ALA A 87 2.07 -0.53 9.03
C ALA A 87 2.95 0.74 8.90
N PRO A 88 2.54 1.71 8.06
CA PRO A 88 3.19 3.02 8.03
C PRO A 88 3.23 3.63 9.42
N LYS A 89 4.28 4.38 9.74
CA LYS A 89 4.41 5.00 11.06
C LYS A 89 3.28 6.00 11.27
N LEU A 90 2.56 5.86 12.37
CA LEU A 90 1.51 6.79 12.76
C LEU A 90 2.14 7.98 13.49
N ASP A 91 2.05 9.17 12.92
CA ASP A 91 2.28 10.41 13.66
C ASP A 91 1.01 10.80 14.45
N THR A 92 1.19 11.62 15.49
CA THR A 92 0.19 12.14 16.43
C THR A 92 -1.07 12.71 15.77
N ARG A 93 -1.01 13.09 14.48
CA ARG A 93 -2.13 13.67 13.71
C ARG A 93 -2.90 12.68 12.84
N LYS A 94 -2.78 11.37 13.12
CA LYS A 94 -3.34 10.30 12.27
C LYS A 94 -2.79 10.35 10.84
N THR A 95 -1.54 10.81 10.71
CA THR A 95 -0.79 10.77 9.46
C THR A 95 -0.01 9.47 9.40
N TYR A 96 -0.12 8.78 8.29
CA TYR A 96 0.64 7.59 7.96
C TYR A 96 1.87 8.02 7.17
N LEU A 97 3.05 7.71 7.70
CA LEU A 97 4.32 8.05 7.07
C LEU A 97 4.96 6.81 6.47
N ILE A 98 5.22 6.84 5.17
CA ILE A 98 6.14 5.90 4.51
C ILE A 98 7.56 6.46 4.62
N CYS A 99 8.57 5.61 4.77
CA CYS A 99 9.95 6.08 4.79
C CYS A 99 10.48 6.32 3.36
N LEU A 100 11.53 7.14 3.23
CA LEU A 100 12.11 7.49 1.93
C LEU A 100 12.52 6.26 1.12
N HIS A 101 13.11 5.25 1.76
CA HIS A 101 13.49 4.01 1.10
C HIS A 101 12.28 3.28 0.47
N GLN A 102 11.13 3.24 1.15
CA GLN A 102 9.91 2.67 0.59
C GLN A 102 9.39 3.50 -0.60
N LEU A 103 9.52 4.83 -0.53
CA LEU A 103 9.11 5.71 -1.63
C LEU A 103 9.99 5.52 -2.87
N GLU A 104 11.31 5.45 -2.70
CA GLU A 104 12.27 5.19 -3.78
C GLU A 104 11.96 3.86 -4.50
N GLU A 105 11.72 2.78 -3.74
CA GLU A 105 11.32 1.49 -4.31
C GLU A 105 10.00 1.57 -5.10
N ILE A 106 9.01 2.33 -4.61
CA ILE A 106 7.73 2.54 -5.31
C ILE A 106 7.92 3.33 -6.61
N GLU A 107 8.70 4.41 -6.56
CA GLU A 107 8.92 5.31 -7.69
C GLU A 107 9.76 4.66 -8.80
N GLU A 108 10.78 3.88 -8.45
CA GLU A 108 11.54 3.07 -9.43
C GLU A 108 10.62 2.12 -10.18
N MET A 109 9.76 1.39 -9.46
CA MET A 109 8.82 0.44 -10.06
C MET A 109 7.75 1.10 -10.93
N PHE A 110 7.31 2.31 -10.56
CA PHE A 110 6.36 3.08 -11.34
C PHE A 110 7.01 3.65 -12.62
N SER A 111 8.30 3.97 -12.58
CA SER A 111 9.05 4.54 -13.71
C SER A 111 9.52 3.50 -14.75
N GLU A 112 9.51 2.21 -14.40
CA GLU A 112 9.89 1.10 -15.31
C GLU A 112 8.74 0.59 -16.19
N ASN A 113 7.54 1.19 -16.14
CA ASN A 113 6.40 0.91 -17.04
C ASN A 113 6.14 2.07 -17.99
#